data_AF-A0A954Y9U4-F1
#
_entry.id   AF-A0A954Y9U4-F1
#
_cell.length_a   1.000
_cell.length_b   1.000
_cell.length_c   1.000
_cell.angle_alpha   90.00
_cell.angle_beta   90.00
_cell.angle_gamma   90.00
#
_symmetry.space_group_name_H-M   'P 1'
#
loop_
_entity.id
_entity.type
_entity.pdbx_description
1 polymer ?
#
loop_
_entity_poly.entity_id
_entity_poly.type
_entity_poly.pdbx_seq_one_letter_code
_entity_poly.pdbx_strand_id
1 'polypeptide(L)'
;MPLVVPPTESSSVPIAPIFNEDLEVVRSVVEAAGGAAEVSWAAAVVIANGERYLVAASDRGRGWMPATAMLPTQVVFPWSHPAASRWEGLRDPARIIVEFAAAAEGRIVALASTYPTSLPAVASEVPWVFADGTDRSHPELFSGQMATRFDLQIPASRRAEIAAITDPVEQRRQALWVAVDADTRAGRLAGRSAVLTGLSAHPGRVDEARWVSSFDWAAVEAAYRDACERERAARVDVRDVAVGAVETAGAGRAEMAQVLATEAALALRHPVAITALRDAVYAWTRLLEIPRAQPESPITPI
;
A
#
# COMPACT_ATOMS: atom_id res chain seq x y z
N MET A 1 22.46 -20.81 72.48
CA MET A 1 21.48 -21.17 71.44
C MET A 1 21.29 -19.97 70.52
N PRO A 2 21.44 -20.12 69.19
CA PRO A 2 21.23 -19.03 68.25
C PRO A 2 19.73 -18.83 67.94
N LEU A 3 19.35 -17.57 67.75
CA LEU A 3 18.00 -17.12 67.41
C LEU A 3 17.72 -17.45 65.93
N VAL A 4 16.72 -18.30 65.66
CA VAL A 4 16.24 -18.60 64.31
C VAL A 4 15.20 -17.53 63.93
N VAL A 5 15.52 -16.72 62.92
CA VAL A 5 14.56 -15.80 62.28
C VAL A 5 13.91 -16.55 61.11
N PRO A 6 12.57 -16.61 61.00
CA PRO A 6 11.92 -17.26 59.87
C PRO A 6 12.07 -16.43 58.59
N PRO A 7 12.10 -17.06 57.40
CA PRO A 7 12.20 -16.33 56.15
C PRO A 7 10.92 -15.54 55.90
N THR A 8 11.09 -14.28 55.52
CA THR A 8 10.03 -13.41 55.03
C THR A 8 9.42 -14.03 53.77
N GLU A 9 8.12 -14.29 53.80
CA GLU A 9 7.36 -14.65 52.60
C GLU A 9 7.59 -13.58 51.53
N SER A 10 8.24 -13.99 50.44
CA SER A 10 8.30 -13.19 49.24
C SER A 10 6.90 -13.18 48.63
N SER A 11 6.19 -12.08 48.82
CA SER A 11 4.95 -11.78 48.10
C SER A 11 5.27 -11.79 46.59
N SER A 12 5.03 -12.91 45.93
CA SER A 12 4.98 -12.96 44.47
C SER A 12 3.68 -12.32 44.04
N VAL A 13 3.71 -11.00 43.85
CA VAL A 13 2.70 -10.32 43.04
C VAL A 13 2.68 -11.02 41.68
N PRO A 14 1.54 -11.54 41.19
CA PRO A 14 1.47 -12.03 39.84
C PRO A 14 1.80 -10.87 38.91
N ILE A 15 2.82 -11.02 38.07
CA ILE A 15 3.09 -10.09 36.98
C ILE A 15 1.85 -10.15 36.08
N ALA A 16 0.96 -9.16 36.23
CA ALA A 16 -0.08 -8.92 35.23
C ALA A 16 0.65 -8.79 33.88
N PRO A 17 0.17 -9.43 32.80
CA PRO A 17 0.76 -9.21 31.49
C PRO A 17 0.78 -7.70 31.26
N ILE A 18 1.97 -7.14 31.00
CA ILE A 18 2.12 -5.73 30.68
C ILE A 18 1.31 -5.53 29.40
N PHE A 19 0.11 -4.97 29.57
CA PHE A 19 -0.76 -4.63 28.47
C PHE A 19 -0.04 -3.56 27.66
N ASN A 20 0.42 -3.95 26.47
CA ASN A 20 1.05 -3.01 25.56
C ASN A 20 -0.06 -2.41 24.68
N GLU A 21 -0.61 -1.28 25.14
CA GLU A 21 -1.64 -0.51 24.41
C GLU A 21 -1.23 -0.26 22.96
N ASP A 22 0.07 -0.01 22.72
CA ASP A 22 0.59 0.23 21.37
C ASP A 22 0.54 -1.02 20.49
N LEU A 23 0.76 -2.20 21.08
CA LEU A 23 0.68 -3.47 20.38
C LEU A 23 -0.75 -3.79 19.97
N GLU A 24 -1.73 -3.47 20.82
CA GLU A 24 -3.14 -3.60 20.46
C GLU A 24 -3.55 -2.63 19.36
N VAL A 25 -3.12 -1.36 19.46
CA VAL A 25 -3.40 -0.36 18.43
C VAL A 25 -2.90 -0.82 17.07
N VAL A 26 -1.63 -1.24 16.94
CA VAL A 26 -1.09 -1.66 15.63
C VAL A 26 -1.71 -2.95 15.13
N ARG A 27 -2.10 -3.86 16.03
CA ARG A 27 -2.85 -5.07 15.68
C ARG A 27 -4.20 -4.71 15.09
N SER A 28 -5.00 -3.87 15.76
CA SER A 28 -6.30 -3.42 15.27
C SER A 28 -6.20 -2.74 13.92
N VAL A 29 -5.13 -1.99 13.65
CA VAL A 29 -4.91 -1.37 12.33
C VAL A 29 -4.78 -2.42 11.23
N VAL A 30 -3.97 -3.46 11.46
CA VAL A 30 -3.72 -4.51 10.48
C VAL A 30 -4.96 -5.37 10.26
N GLU A 31 -5.64 -5.78 11.34
CA GLU A 31 -6.85 -6.61 11.27
C GLU A 31 -8.05 -5.84 10.67
N ALA A 32 -8.09 -4.51 10.82
CA ALA A 32 -9.12 -3.66 10.22
C ALA A 32 -8.87 -3.37 8.72
N ALA A 33 -7.65 -3.57 8.22
CA ALA A 33 -7.19 -2.99 6.97
C ALA A 33 -7.96 -3.46 5.74
N GLY A 34 -8.31 -4.74 5.65
CA GLY A 34 -8.86 -5.35 4.43
C GLY A 34 -7.79 -5.61 3.35
N GLY A 35 -8.16 -6.37 2.31
CA GLY A 35 -7.31 -6.63 1.15
C GLY A 35 -6.21 -7.69 1.34
N ALA A 36 -6.32 -8.56 2.35
CA ALA A 36 -5.31 -9.58 2.66
C ALA A 36 -5.03 -10.59 1.52
N ALA A 37 -5.99 -10.84 0.62
CA ALA A 37 -5.76 -11.65 -0.58
C ALA A 37 -4.81 -10.98 -1.60
N GLU A 38 -4.61 -9.67 -1.52
CA GLU A 38 -3.85 -8.90 -2.51
C GLU A 38 -2.50 -8.41 -1.98
N VAL A 39 -2.42 -8.14 -0.67
CA VAL A 39 -1.23 -7.63 0.01
C VAL A 39 -1.05 -8.23 1.40
N SER A 40 0.19 -8.23 1.84
CA SER A 40 0.53 -8.32 3.26
C SER A 40 0.63 -6.93 3.85
N TRP A 41 0.19 -6.77 5.10
CA TRP A 41 0.23 -5.51 5.84
C TRP A 41 1.23 -5.56 6.99
N ALA A 42 1.75 -4.39 7.35
CA ALA A 42 2.34 -4.15 8.66
C ALA A 42 1.93 -2.77 9.18
N ALA A 43 1.85 -2.64 10.50
CA ALA A 43 1.68 -1.37 11.19
C ALA A 43 2.58 -1.29 12.41
N ALA A 44 3.08 -0.09 12.73
CA ALA A 44 3.94 0.13 13.88
C ALA A 44 3.66 1.47 14.55
N VAL A 45 3.99 1.56 15.84
CA VAL A 45 4.19 2.85 16.51
C VAL A 45 5.67 3.18 16.46
N VAL A 46 6.01 4.32 15.84
CA VAL A 46 7.37 4.85 15.74
C VAL A 46 7.46 6.13 16.54
N ILE A 47 8.48 6.22 17.41
CA ILE A 47 8.82 7.45 18.11
C ILE A 47 10.01 8.09 17.41
N ALA A 48 9.83 9.28 16.85
CA ALA A 48 10.89 10.06 16.21
C ALA A 48 10.75 11.53 16.61
N ASN A 49 11.86 12.22 16.87
CA ASN A 49 11.87 13.63 17.30
C ASN A 49 10.97 13.94 18.51
N GLY A 50 10.79 12.97 19.42
CA GLY A 50 9.91 13.10 20.58
C GLY A 50 8.40 12.97 20.28
N GLU A 51 8.03 12.80 19.01
CA GLU A 51 6.65 12.60 18.57
C GLU A 51 6.36 11.12 18.30
N ARG A 52 5.07 10.76 18.33
CA ARG A 52 4.58 9.39 18.12
C ARG A 52 3.82 9.33 16.80
N TYR A 53 4.21 8.39 15.95
CA TYR A 53 3.61 8.19 14.63
C TYR A 53 3.07 6.77 14.51
N LEU A 54 1.84 6.67 14.03
CA LEU A 54 1.27 5.40 13.57
C LEU A 54 1.69 5.21 12.11
N VAL A 55 2.49 4.20 11.83
CA VAL A 55 3.06 3.95 10.50
C VAL A 55 2.45 2.67 9.93
N ALA A 56 2.09 2.67 8.64
CA ALA A 56 1.58 1.47 7.97
C ALA A 56 2.22 1.27 6.59
N ALA A 57 2.41 0.01 6.21
CA ALA A 57 2.98 -0.39 4.93
C ALA A 57 2.30 -1.64 4.38
N SER A 58 2.16 -1.71 3.05
CA SER A 58 1.88 -2.94 2.32
C SER A 58 3.18 -3.51 1.73
N ASP A 59 3.15 -4.78 1.37
CA ASP A 59 4.24 -5.49 0.68
C ASP A 59 4.36 -5.15 -0.82
N ARG A 60 3.62 -4.13 -1.29
CA ARG A 60 3.57 -3.72 -2.69
C ARG A 60 4.31 -2.41 -2.90
N GLY A 61 4.93 -2.28 -4.07
CA GLY A 61 5.77 -1.14 -4.42
C GLY A 61 5.11 0.21 -4.15
N ARG A 62 5.84 1.09 -3.48
CA ARG A 62 5.38 2.44 -3.11
C ARG A 62 4.07 2.46 -2.32
N GLY A 63 3.76 1.41 -1.56
CA GLY A 63 2.61 1.38 -0.67
C GLY A 63 1.28 1.30 -1.39
N TRP A 64 1.26 0.67 -2.56
CA TRP A 64 0.02 0.37 -3.25
C TRP A 64 -0.98 -0.31 -2.30
N MET A 65 -2.25 0.08 -2.40
CA MET A 65 -3.34 -0.38 -1.54
C MET A 65 -4.48 -0.98 -2.38
N PRO A 66 -5.00 -2.16 -1.99
CA PRO A 66 -6.22 -2.73 -2.56
C PRO A 66 -7.42 -1.79 -2.48
N ALA A 67 -8.37 -1.93 -3.40
CA ALA A 67 -9.58 -1.09 -3.44
C ALA A 67 -10.48 -1.26 -2.19
N THR A 68 -10.46 -2.44 -1.56
CA THR A 68 -11.21 -2.73 -0.34
C THR A 68 -10.53 -2.22 0.93
N ALA A 69 -9.28 -1.75 0.81
CA ALA A 69 -8.47 -1.39 1.97
C ALA A 69 -8.89 -0.06 2.58
N MET A 70 -8.94 -0.03 3.91
CA MET A 70 -9.12 1.16 4.72
C MET A 70 -8.07 1.21 5.82
N LEU A 71 -7.49 2.38 6.08
CA LEU A 71 -6.55 2.56 7.19
C LEU A 71 -6.93 3.81 8.00
N PRO A 72 -6.44 3.97 9.24
CA PRO A 72 -6.72 5.17 10.02
C PRO A 72 -6.30 6.46 9.32
N THR A 73 -7.05 7.54 9.47
CA THR A 73 -6.71 8.83 8.80
C THR A 73 -5.34 9.40 9.17
N GLN A 74 -4.80 9.01 10.33
CA GLN A 74 -3.54 9.49 10.88
C GLN A 74 -2.34 8.60 10.55
N VAL A 75 -2.48 7.54 9.74
CA VAL A 75 -1.31 6.74 9.36
C VAL A 75 -0.33 7.57 8.53
N VAL A 76 0.95 7.45 8.89
CA VAL A 76 2.08 7.90 8.10
C VAL A 76 2.53 6.75 7.22
N PHE A 77 2.76 7.05 5.95
CA PHE A 77 3.30 6.09 5.01
C PHE A 77 4.83 6.25 4.88
N PRO A 78 5.62 5.17 4.96
CA PRO A 78 7.08 5.19 4.74
C PRO A 78 7.52 5.89 3.44
N TRP A 79 6.64 5.91 2.45
CA TRP A 79 6.90 6.38 1.09
C TRP A 79 7.00 7.90 0.94
N SER A 80 6.61 8.67 1.97
CA SER A 80 6.80 10.11 2.00
C SER A 80 8.23 10.52 2.34
N HIS A 81 9.06 9.59 2.84
CA HIS A 81 10.43 9.87 3.23
C HIS A 81 11.34 10.07 2.00
N PRO A 82 12.28 11.03 2.01
CA PRO A 82 13.20 11.25 0.88
C PRO A 82 14.04 10.02 0.50
N ALA A 83 14.34 9.15 1.47
CA ALA A 83 15.11 7.93 1.26
C ALA A 83 14.27 6.71 0.79
N ALA A 84 12.97 6.88 0.52
CA ALA A 84 12.06 5.77 0.27
C ALA A 84 12.43 4.87 -0.92
N SER A 85 13.22 5.37 -1.87
CA SER A 85 13.73 4.55 -2.98
C SER A 85 14.58 3.37 -2.51
N ARG A 86 15.26 3.47 -1.36
CA ARG A 86 16.14 2.40 -0.83
C ARG A 86 15.38 1.12 -0.53
N TRP A 87 14.13 1.24 -0.09
CA TRP A 87 13.26 0.12 0.28
C TRP A 87 12.05 -0.07 -0.65
N GLU A 88 12.07 0.54 -1.84
CA GLU A 88 11.00 0.41 -2.84
C GLU A 88 10.73 -1.05 -3.23
N GLY A 89 11.79 -1.86 -3.32
CA GLY A 89 11.75 -3.24 -3.76
C GLY A 89 11.44 -4.28 -2.69
N LEU A 90 11.29 -3.88 -1.42
CA LEU A 90 11.19 -4.84 -0.33
C LEU A 90 9.88 -5.64 -0.38
N ARG A 91 10.00 -6.93 -0.06
CA ARG A 91 8.87 -7.85 0.06
C ARG A 91 8.23 -7.85 1.45
N ASP A 92 8.99 -7.61 2.51
CA ASP A 92 8.47 -7.65 3.88
C ASP A 92 7.98 -6.25 4.31
N PRO A 93 6.67 -6.06 4.57
CA PRO A 93 6.11 -4.76 4.95
C PRO A 93 6.58 -4.29 6.32
N ALA A 94 6.85 -5.21 7.26
CA ALA A 94 7.42 -4.84 8.55
C ALA A 94 8.86 -4.35 8.38
N ARG A 95 9.64 -4.97 7.48
CA ARG A 95 10.99 -4.49 7.15
C ARG A 95 10.97 -3.09 6.55
N ILE A 96 9.99 -2.76 5.71
CA ILE A 96 9.81 -1.40 5.18
C ILE A 96 9.68 -0.38 6.32
N ILE A 97 8.90 -0.69 7.35
CA ILE A 97 8.72 0.20 8.52
C ILE A 97 10.02 0.29 9.33
N VAL A 98 10.77 -0.80 9.48
CA VAL A 98 12.09 -0.81 10.16
C VAL A 98 13.09 0.09 9.44
N GLU A 99 13.17 0.03 8.11
CA GLU A 99 14.05 0.89 7.32
C GLU A 99 13.64 2.37 7.40
N PHE A 100 12.33 2.64 7.36
CA PHE A 100 11.80 3.98 7.55
C PHE A 100 12.13 4.53 8.94
N ALA A 101 11.91 3.76 10.00
CA ALA A 101 12.21 4.17 11.36
C ALA A 101 13.72 4.48 11.50
N ALA A 102 14.59 3.62 10.98
CA ALA A 102 16.03 3.87 10.99
C ALA A 102 16.42 5.15 10.22
N ALA A 103 15.84 5.36 9.03
CA ALA A 103 16.11 6.54 8.21
C ALA A 103 15.58 7.84 8.83
N ALA A 104 14.51 7.76 9.63
CA ALA A 104 13.92 8.86 10.37
C ALA A 104 14.54 9.05 11.78
N GLU A 105 15.63 8.33 12.09
CA GLU A 105 16.26 8.31 13.43
C GLU A 105 15.26 7.98 14.55
N GLY A 106 14.24 7.19 14.22
CA GLY A 106 13.15 6.79 15.09
C GLY A 106 13.33 5.40 15.71
N ARG A 107 12.55 5.15 16.76
CA ARG A 107 12.49 3.85 17.46
C ARG A 107 11.09 3.26 17.37
N ILE A 108 11.01 1.99 16.98
CA ILE A 108 9.75 1.24 16.99
C ILE A 108 9.46 0.77 18.41
N VAL A 109 8.21 0.94 18.87
CA VAL A 109 7.76 0.53 20.22
C VAL A 109 6.69 -0.55 20.21
N ALA A 110 6.03 -0.75 19.07
CA ALA A 110 5.11 -1.85 18.81
C ALA A 110 5.00 -2.11 17.32
N LEU A 111 4.79 -3.36 16.92
CA LEU A 111 4.70 -3.77 15.52
C LEU A 111 3.70 -4.92 15.34
N ALA A 112 2.84 -4.83 14.32
CA ALA A 112 2.02 -5.92 13.84
C ALA A 112 2.30 -6.18 12.36
N SER A 113 2.24 -7.44 11.94
CA SER A 113 2.42 -7.83 10.53
C SER A 113 1.55 -9.04 10.20
N THR A 114 0.97 -9.06 9.00
CA THR A 114 0.36 -10.27 8.41
C THR A 114 1.38 -11.10 7.63
N TYR A 115 2.55 -10.53 7.34
CA TYR A 115 3.63 -11.26 6.69
C TYR A 115 4.32 -12.15 7.73
N PRO A 116 4.62 -13.43 7.41
CA PRO A 116 5.39 -14.28 8.30
C PRO A 116 6.82 -13.74 8.39
N THR A 117 7.05 -12.86 9.37
CA THR A 117 8.33 -12.21 9.59
C THR A 117 9.10 -12.96 10.68
N SER A 118 10.32 -13.36 10.39
CA SER A 118 11.35 -13.47 11.42
C SER A 118 11.88 -12.06 11.62
N LEU A 119 11.55 -11.38 12.72
CA LEU A 119 12.05 -10.02 12.92
C LEU A 119 13.58 -10.01 12.80
N PRO A 120 14.17 -9.10 12.01
CA PRO A 120 15.62 -8.97 11.99
C PRO A 120 16.11 -8.74 13.42
N ALA A 121 17.31 -9.23 13.77
CA ALA A 121 17.82 -9.17 15.15
C ALA A 121 17.78 -7.75 15.78
N VAL A 122 17.82 -6.71 14.96
CA VAL A 122 17.67 -5.28 15.34
C VAL A 122 16.30 -4.91 15.93
N ALA A 123 15.28 -5.73 15.69
CA ALA A 123 13.93 -5.58 16.23
C ALA A 123 13.59 -6.70 17.23
N SER A 124 14.59 -7.47 17.68
CA SER A 124 14.37 -8.59 18.63
C SER A 124 13.80 -8.16 19.98
N GLU A 125 14.00 -6.90 20.37
CA GLU A 125 13.43 -6.31 21.59
C GLU A 125 12.12 -5.53 21.34
N VAL A 126 11.65 -5.44 20.09
CA VAL A 126 10.40 -4.76 19.76
C VAL A 126 9.23 -5.68 20.09
N PRO A 127 8.28 -5.25 20.95
CA PRO A 127 7.02 -5.96 21.12
C PRO A 127 6.31 -6.11 19.78
N TRP A 128 6.06 -7.35 19.37
CA TRP A 128 5.44 -7.62 18.08
C TRP A 128 4.40 -8.73 18.13
N VAL A 129 3.50 -8.70 17.15
CA VAL A 129 2.44 -9.70 17.00
C VAL A 129 2.23 -10.04 15.53
N PHE A 130 2.05 -11.33 15.24
CA PHE A 130 1.48 -11.76 13.97
C PHE A 130 -0.02 -11.50 14.01
N ALA A 131 -0.52 -10.68 13.09
CA ALA A 131 -1.93 -10.31 13.01
C ALA A 131 -2.61 -11.00 11.84
N ASP A 132 -3.87 -11.38 12.03
CA ASP A 132 -4.65 -12.03 10.98
C ASP A 132 -5.18 -10.98 10.01
N GLY A 133 -4.78 -11.07 8.75
CA GLY A 133 -5.32 -10.22 7.70
C GLY A 133 -6.72 -10.67 7.27
N THR A 134 -7.57 -9.72 6.93
CA THR A 134 -8.90 -9.97 6.35
C THR A 134 -9.00 -9.43 4.92
N ASP A 135 -9.81 -10.06 4.07
CA ASP A 135 -10.06 -9.55 2.71
C ASP A 135 -10.96 -8.32 2.69
N ARG A 136 -11.91 -8.28 3.62
CA ARG A 136 -12.81 -7.15 3.84
C ARG A 136 -12.24 -6.26 4.95
N SER A 137 -12.35 -4.95 4.80
CA SER A 137 -12.03 -4.01 5.87
C SER A 137 -13.07 -4.06 7.00
N HIS A 138 -12.58 -3.91 8.23
CA HIS A 138 -13.35 -3.95 9.47
C HIS A 138 -13.13 -2.65 10.26
N PRO A 139 -13.62 -1.50 9.77
CA PRO A 139 -13.39 -0.21 10.43
C PRO A 139 -13.89 -0.17 11.88
N GLU A 140 -14.84 -1.03 12.26
CA GLU A 140 -15.34 -1.19 13.63
C GLU A 140 -14.30 -1.72 14.63
N LEU A 141 -13.22 -2.35 14.17
CA LEU A 141 -12.14 -2.85 15.03
C LEU A 141 -11.17 -1.74 15.47
N PHE A 142 -11.28 -0.55 14.87
CA PHE A 142 -10.45 0.60 15.18
C PHE A 142 -11.31 1.75 15.71
N SER A 143 -10.95 2.31 16.88
CA SER A 143 -11.74 3.34 17.55
C SER A 143 -11.65 4.73 16.92
N GLY A 144 -10.84 4.91 15.86
CA GLY A 144 -10.64 6.18 15.16
C GLY A 144 -11.23 6.22 13.76
N GLN A 145 -11.10 7.37 13.09
CA GLN A 145 -11.59 7.53 11.73
C GLN A 145 -10.74 6.72 10.75
N MET A 146 -11.42 5.87 9.96
CA MET A 146 -10.83 5.10 8.88
C MET A 146 -11.08 5.78 7.55
N ALA A 147 -10.15 5.65 6.62
CA ALA A 147 -10.17 6.30 5.31
C ALA A 147 -9.76 5.33 4.22
N THR A 148 -10.30 5.54 3.02
CA THR A 148 -9.98 4.70 1.86
C THR A 148 -8.61 5.05 1.29
N ARG A 149 -8.07 4.17 0.44
CA ARG A 149 -6.85 4.48 -0.33
C ARG A 149 -6.91 5.81 -1.10
N PHE A 150 -8.09 6.21 -1.58
CA PHE A 150 -8.27 7.48 -2.29
C PHE A 150 -8.09 8.65 -1.34
N ASP A 151 -8.65 8.58 -0.13
CA ASP A 151 -8.58 9.64 0.86
C ASP A 151 -7.17 9.80 1.45
N LEU A 152 -6.44 8.68 1.57
CA LEU A 152 -5.12 8.59 2.20
C LEU A 152 -3.97 8.95 1.26
N GLN A 153 -4.02 8.51 0.00
CA GLN A 153 -2.87 8.59 -0.91
C GLN A 153 -3.04 9.62 -2.03
N ILE A 154 -4.19 10.30 -2.10
CA ILE A 154 -4.43 11.34 -3.10
C ILE A 154 -4.35 12.73 -2.45
N PRO A 155 -3.54 13.65 -3.01
CA PRO A 155 -3.41 15.00 -2.48
C PRO A 155 -4.77 15.70 -2.32
N ALA A 156 -4.93 16.45 -1.23
CA ALA A 156 -6.19 17.11 -0.90
C ALA A 156 -6.72 18.02 -2.02
N SER A 157 -5.83 18.72 -2.74
CA SER A 157 -6.19 19.52 -3.92
C SER A 157 -6.86 18.69 -5.02
N ARG A 158 -6.25 17.56 -5.38
CA ARG A 158 -6.81 16.64 -6.38
C ARG A 158 -8.12 16.00 -5.89
N ARG A 159 -8.24 15.68 -4.59
CA ARG A 159 -9.50 15.20 -4.03
C ARG A 159 -10.61 16.25 -4.15
N ALA A 160 -10.30 17.53 -3.93
CA ALA A 160 -11.26 18.62 -4.11
C ALA A 160 -11.66 18.81 -5.59
N GLU A 161 -10.71 18.72 -6.53
CA GLU A 161 -10.99 18.75 -7.97
C GLU A 161 -11.96 17.63 -8.37
N ILE A 162 -11.69 16.40 -7.93
CA ILE A 162 -12.55 15.24 -8.22
C ILE A 162 -13.93 15.37 -7.56
N ALA A 163 -14.00 15.90 -6.33
CA ALA A 163 -15.27 16.13 -5.64
C ALA A 163 -16.15 17.19 -6.33
N ALA A 164 -15.56 18.13 -7.07
CA ALA A 164 -16.30 19.13 -7.83
C ALA A 164 -16.99 18.57 -9.09
N ILE A 165 -16.55 17.40 -9.58
CA ILE A 165 -17.17 16.74 -10.74
C ILE A 165 -18.41 15.98 -10.27
N THR A 166 -19.58 16.60 -10.41
CA THR A 166 -20.86 16.05 -9.93
C THR A 166 -21.65 15.27 -11.00
N ASP A 167 -21.42 15.55 -12.27
CA ASP A 167 -22.08 14.85 -13.39
C ASP A 167 -21.48 13.44 -13.58
N PRO A 168 -22.29 12.36 -13.49
CA PRO A 168 -21.81 11.00 -13.69
C PRO A 168 -21.17 10.76 -15.07
N VAL A 169 -21.70 11.38 -16.13
CA VAL A 169 -21.13 11.21 -17.48
C VAL A 169 -19.73 11.83 -17.55
N GLU A 170 -19.55 13.02 -16.99
CA GLU A 170 -18.24 13.65 -16.88
C GLU A 170 -17.28 12.85 -15.99
N GLN A 171 -17.75 12.28 -14.88
CA GLN A 171 -16.93 11.39 -14.04
C GLN A 171 -16.40 10.19 -14.85
N ARG A 172 -17.25 9.58 -15.69
CA ARG A 172 -16.86 8.47 -16.58
C ARG A 172 -15.86 8.89 -17.64
N ARG A 173 -16.05 10.07 -18.26
CA ARG A 173 -15.13 10.60 -19.25
C ARG A 173 -13.75 10.88 -18.65
N GLN A 174 -13.72 11.48 -17.46
CA GLN A 174 -12.47 11.73 -16.75
C GLN A 174 -11.78 10.41 -16.35
N ALA A 175 -12.54 9.41 -15.90
CA ALA A 175 -12.01 8.08 -15.62
C ALA A 175 -11.39 7.44 -16.87
N LEU A 176 -12.05 7.53 -18.03
CA LEU A 176 -11.51 7.03 -19.30
C LEU A 176 -10.24 7.78 -19.72
N TRP A 177 -10.22 9.10 -19.56
CA TRP A 177 -9.06 9.91 -19.88
C TRP A 177 -7.83 9.50 -19.05
N VAL A 178 -7.98 9.34 -17.73
CA VAL A 178 -6.86 8.91 -16.87
C VAL A 178 -6.39 7.49 -17.21
N ALA A 179 -7.30 6.59 -17.58
CA ALA A 179 -6.95 5.22 -17.98
C ALA A 179 -6.15 5.17 -19.29
N VAL A 180 -6.51 6.00 -20.28
CA VAL A 180 -5.77 6.15 -21.56
C VAL A 180 -4.39 6.76 -21.34
N ASP A 181 -4.28 7.78 -20.50
CA ASP A 181 -2.98 8.38 -20.15
C ASP A 181 -2.10 7.36 -19.39
N ALA A 182 -2.69 6.58 -18.47
CA ALA A 182 -1.99 5.53 -17.75
C ALA A 182 -1.45 4.42 -18.69
N ASP A 183 -2.25 3.95 -19.65
CA ASP A 183 -1.84 2.96 -20.65
C ASP A 183 -0.66 3.47 -21.50
N THR A 184 -0.70 4.74 -21.89
CA THR A 184 0.37 5.37 -22.66
C THR A 184 1.65 5.47 -21.84
N ARG A 185 1.57 5.79 -20.53
CA ARG A 185 2.72 5.95 -19.64
C ARG A 185 3.40 4.64 -19.26
N ALA A 186 2.62 3.61 -18.97
CA ALA A 186 3.17 2.32 -18.56
C ALA A 186 3.78 1.55 -19.74
N GLY A 187 3.38 1.88 -20.97
CA GLY A 187 3.65 1.09 -22.17
C GLY A 187 2.44 0.21 -22.49
N ARG A 188 1.96 0.34 -23.72
CA ARG A 188 0.69 -0.24 -24.18
C ARG A 188 0.69 -1.77 -24.14
N LEU A 189 -0.41 -2.34 -23.65
CA LEU A 189 -0.68 -3.78 -23.71
C LEU A 189 -1.88 -4.01 -24.65
N ALA A 190 -1.75 -4.95 -25.59
CA ALA A 190 -2.72 -5.13 -26.68
C ALA A 190 -4.18 -5.22 -26.20
N GLY A 191 -4.49 -6.08 -25.22
CA GLY A 191 -5.84 -6.24 -24.69
C GLY A 191 -6.38 -4.97 -24.02
N ARG A 192 -5.57 -4.35 -23.15
CA ARG A 192 -5.93 -3.09 -22.47
C ARG A 192 -6.14 -1.95 -23.47
N SER A 193 -5.22 -1.76 -24.41
CA SER A 193 -5.31 -0.70 -25.42
C SER A 193 -6.49 -0.91 -26.38
N ALA A 194 -6.86 -2.15 -26.71
CA ALA A 194 -8.03 -2.44 -27.54
C ALA A 194 -9.33 -1.98 -26.86
N VAL A 195 -9.52 -2.33 -25.57
CA VAL A 195 -10.67 -1.88 -24.79
C VAL A 195 -10.72 -0.36 -24.69
N LEU A 196 -9.61 0.28 -24.30
CA LEU A 196 -9.55 1.73 -24.16
C LEU A 196 -9.81 2.47 -25.48
N THR A 197 -9.26 1.98 -26.60
CA THR A 197 -9.52 2.55 -27.92
C THR A 197 -11.01 2.46 -28.29
N GLY A 198 -11.63 1.31 -28.04
CA GLY A 198 -13.05 1.11 -28.31
C GLY A 198 -13.96 2.00 -27.46
N LEU A 199 -13.62 2.21 -26.19
CA LEU A 199 -14.33 3.12 -25.30
C LEU A 199 -14.15 4.59 -25.74
N SER A 200 -12.92 4.98 -26.10
CA SER A 200 -12.60 6.33 -26.58
C SER A 200 -13.25 6.68 -27.91
N ALA A 201 -13.61 5.70 -28.74
CA ALA A 201 -14.33 5.95 -29.98
C ALA A 201 -15.78 6.43 -29.75
N HIS A 202 -16.37 6.15 -28.58
CA HIS A 202 -17.74 6.54 -28.26
C HIS A 202 -17.86 7.09 -26.82
N PRO A 203 -17.25 8.26 -26.53
CA PRO A 203 -17.19 8.83 -25.18
C PRO A 203 -18.56 9.27 -24.63
N GLY A 204 -19.63 9.26 -25.43
CA GLY A 204 -21.00 9.46 -24.96
C GLY A 204 -21.66 8.23 -24.35
N ARG A 205 -21.09 7.03 -24.57
CA ARG A 205 -21.66 5.75 -24.14
C ARG A 205 -20.96 5.15 -22.92
N VAL A 206 -19.93 5.81 -22.41
CA VAL A 206 -19.09 5.32 -21.29
C VAL A 206 -19.84 5.15 -19.96
N ASP A 207 -21.04 5.71 -19.84
CA ASP A 207 -21.92 5.49 -18.68
C ASP A 207 -22.91 4.32 -18.89
N GLU A 208 -23.00 3.78 -20.11
CA GLU A 208 -23.83 2.61 -20.41
C GLU A 208 -23.13 1.33 -19.93
N ALA A 209 -23.38 0.92 -18.69
CA ALA A 209 -22.74 -0.26 -18.08
C ALA A 209 -22.79 -1.53 -18.93
N ARG A 210 -23.88 -1.77 -19.67
CA ARG A 210 -24.01 -2.93 -20.59
C ARG A 210 -23.06 -2.83 -21.79
N TRP A 211 -22.91 -1.62 -22.35
CA TRP A 211 -21.99 -1.40 -23.46
C TRP A 211 -20.54 -1.49 -22.98
N VAL A 212 -20.21 -0.87 -21.84
CA VAL A 212 -18.88 -0.99 -21.23
C VAL A 212 -18.56 -2.46 -20.97
N SER A 213 -19.51 -3.25 -20.46
CA SER A 213 -19.30 -4.68 -20.18
C SER A 213 -19.18 -5.57 -21.43
N SER A 214 -19.47 -5.05 -22.63
CA SER A 214 -19.43 -5.84 -23.88
C SER A 214 -18.02 -6.04 -24.45
N PHE A 215 -17.03 -5.30 -23.93
CA PHE A 215 -15.63 -5.42 -24.31
C PHE A 215 -14.96 -6.66 -23.69
N ASP A 216 -13.84 -7.09 -24.26
CA ASP A 216 -13.06 -8.23 -23.75
C ASP A 216 -12.26 -7.85 -22.48
N TRP A 217 -12.96 -7.79 -21.36
CA TRP A 217 -12.34 -7.55 -20.05
C TRP A 217 -11.55 -8.74 -19.52
N ALA A 218 -11.83 -9.96 -19.99
CA ALA A 218 -11.12 -11.16 -19.54
C ALA A 218 -9.63 -11.09 -19.90
N ALA A 219 -9.30 -10.56 -21.08
CA ALA A 219 -7.90 -10.31 -21.46
C ALA A 219 -7.23 -9.27 -20.54
N VAL A 220 -7.95 -8.23 -20.13
CA VAL A 220 -7.43 -7.18 -19.23
C VAL A 220 -7.22 -7.73 -17.81
N GLU A 221 -8.16 -8.51 -17.29
CA GLU A 221 -8.05 -9.20 -15.99
C GLU A 221 -6.91 -10.21 -15.97
N ALA A 222 -6.71 -10.97 -17.05
CA ALA A 222 -5.59 -11.91 -17.16
C ALA A 222 -4.25 -11.16 -17.16
N ALA A 223 -4.14 -10.07 -17.91
CA ALA A 223 -2.95 -9.22 -17.91
C ALA A 223 -2.69 -8.58 -16.54
N TYR A 224 -3.75 -8.20 -15.81
CA TYR A 224 -3.63 -7.69 -14.44
C TYR A 224 -3.04 -8.73 -13.49
N ARG A 225 -3.58 -9.96 -13.50
CA ARG A 225 -3.09 -11.06 -12.65
C ARG A 225 -1.62 -11.38 -12.94
N ASP A 226 -1.26 -11.52 -14.22
CA ASP A 226 0.13 -11.75 -14.66
C ASP A 226 1.06 -10.60 -14.22
N ALA A 227 0.63 -9.34 -14.37
CA ALA A 227 1.41 -8.19 -13.90
C ALA A 227 1.59 -8.19 -12.38
N CYS A 228 0.55 -8.53 -11.61
CA CYS A 228 0.66 -8.67 -10.15
C CYS A 228 1.60 -9.80 -9.73
N GLU A 229 1.55 -10.95 -10.41
CA GLU A 229 2.45 -12.07 -10.14
C GLU A 229 3.91 -11.71 -10.41
N ARG A 230 4.21 -11.09 -11.55
CA ARG A 230 5.56 -10.62 -11.88
C ARG A 230 6.04 -9.54 -10.94
N GLU A 231 5.18 -8.58 -10.59
CA GLU A 231 5.52 -7.51 -9.66
C GLU A 231 5.89 -8.07 -8.28
N ARG A 232 5.14 -9.05 -7.76
CA ARG A 232 5.47 -9.71 -6.48
C ARG A 232 6.75 -10.52 -6.57
N ALA A 233 6.98 -11.21 -7.69
CA ALA A 233 8.19 -12.00 -7.92
C ALA A 233 9.45 -11.14 -8.04
N ALA A 234 9.31 -9.89 -8.50
CA ALA A 234 10.42 -8.94 -8.59
C ALA A 234 10.81 -8.31 -7.24
N ARG A 235 10.04 -8.54 -6.17
CA ARG A 235 10.34 -8.02 -4.83
C ARG A 235 11.48 -8.80 -4.17
N VAL A 236 12.32 -8.07 -3.44
CA VAL A 236 13.58 -8.57 -2.90
C VAL A 236 13.40 -8.97 -1.44
N ASP A 237 13.93 -10.14 -1.13
CA ASP A 237 14.12 -10.61 0.24
C ASP A 237 15.48 -10.13 0.77
N VAL A 238 15.44 -9.37 1.88
CA VAL A 238 16.62 -8.73 2.47
C VAL A 238 16.86 -9.18 3.91
N ARG A 239 16.36 -10.35 4.30
CA ARG A 239 16.46 -10.87 5.68
C ARG A 239 17.90 -10.85 6.23
N ASP A 240 18.89 -11.09 5.38
CA ASP A 240 20.31 -11.13 5.75
C ASP A 240 21.04 -9.77 5.59
N VAL A 241 20.34 -8.72 5.17
CA VAL A 241 20.92 -7.38 5.00
C VAL A 241 20.71 -6.56 6.28
N ALA A 242 21.76 -5.88 6.73
CA ALA A 242 21.69 -4.98 7.88
C ALA A 242 20.69 -3.84 7.65
N VAL A 243 20.03 -3.38 8.71
CA VAL A 243 19.12 -2.22 8.64
C VAL A 243 19.90 -0.98 8.25
N GLY A 244 19.31 -0.16 7.39
CA GLY A 244 19.94 1.01 6.80
C GLY A 244 20.85 0.69 5.61
N ALA A 245 21.18 -0.59 5.35
CA ALA A 245 22.05 -1.00 4.25
C ALA A 245 21.30 -1.53 3.01
N VAL A 246 19.96 -1.57 3.05
CA VAL A 246 19.17 -2.02 1.89
C VAL A 246 19.27 -1.03 0.74
N GLU A 247 19.42 -1.57 -0.47
CA GLU A 247 19.28 -0.81 -1.71
C GLU A 247 18.52 -1.64 -2.74
N THR A 248 17.23 -1.34 -2.87
CA THR A 248 16.29 -2.08 -3.72
C THR A 248 15.58 -1.17 -4.71
N ALA A 249 16.18 0.00 -4.98
CA ALA A 249 15.64 1.01 -5.87
C ALA A 249 15.30 0.42 -7.25
N GLY A 250 14.08 0.67 -7.72
CA GLY A 250 13.63 0.26 -9.05
C GLY A 250 13.19 -1.19 -9.19
N ALA A 251 13.39 -2.06 -8.20
CA ALA A 251 12.91 -3.44 -8.26
C ALA A 251 11.37 -3.47 -8.38
N GLY A 252 10.86 -4.22 -9.37
CA GLY A 252 9.42 -4.35 -9.64
C GLY A 252 8.74 -3.08 -10.16
N ARG A 253 9.50 -2.03 -10.55
CA ARG A 253 8.93 -0.73 -10.92
C ARG A 253 8.18 -0.76 -12.25
N ALA A 254 8.74 -1.44 -13.25
CA ALA A 254 8.10 -1.56 -14.56
C ALA A 254 6.82 -2.39 -14.47
N GLU A 255 6.85 -3.46 -13.68
CA GLU A 255 5.71 -4.32 -13.41
C GLU A 255 4.63 -3.58 -12.62
N MET A 256 5.00 -2.80 -11.60
CA MET A 256 4.07 -1.95 -10.86
C MET A 256 3.41 -0.91 -11.77
N ALA A 257 4.16 -0.32 -12.71
CA ALA A 257 3.57 0.59 -13.70
C ALA A 257 2.48 -0.11 -14.54
N GLN A 258 2.71 -1.37 -14.92
CA GLN A 258 1.70 -2.18 -15.64
C GLN A 258 0.50 -2.55 -14.76
N VAL A 259 0.71 -2.88 -13.48
CA VAL A 259 -0.38 -3.11 -12.51
C VAL A 259 -1.28 -1.89 -12.43
N LEU A 260 -0.70 -0.72 -12.17
CA LEU A 260 -1.44 0.55 -12.00
C LEU A 260 -2.18 0.97 -13.27
N ALA A 261 -1.57 0.86 -14.44
CA ALA A 261 -2.24 1.19 -15.69
C ALA A 261 -3.39 0.24 -16.02
N THR A 262 -3.25 -1.04 -15.70
CA THR A 262 -4.32 -2.04 -15.90
C THR A 262 -5.44 -1.85 -14.90
N GLU A 263 -5.11 -1.52 -13.65
CA GLU A 263 -6.09 -1.18 -12.62
C GLU A 263 -6.91 0.07 -12.99
N ALA A 264 -6.27 1.11 -13.53
CA ALA A 264 -6.98 2.30 -14.01
C ALA A 264 -8.00 1.96 -15.12
N ALA A 265 -7.68 1.01 -16.00
CA ALA A 265 -8.61 0.53 -17.01
C ALA A 265 -9.75 -0.32 -16.40
N LEU A 266 -9.44 -1.22 -15.46
CA LEU A 266 -10.42 -2.07 -14.79
C LEU A 266 -11.43 -1.25 -13.96
N ALA A 267 -10.99 -0.12 -13.38
CA ALA A 267 -11.86 0.80 -12.64
C ALA A 267 -13.07 1.28 -13.45
N LEU A 268 -12.96 1.36 -14.78
CA LEU A 268 -14.06 1.78 -15.68
C LEU A 268 -15.27 0.85 -15.60
N ARG A 269 -15.10 -0.40 -15.18
CA ARG A 269 -16.19 -1.37 -15.02
C ARG A 269 -17.02 -1.14 -13.76
N HIS A 270 -16.54 -0.34 -12.81
CA HIS A 270 -17.26 -0.12 -11.58
C HIS A 270 -18.64 0.51 -11.90
N PRO A 271 -19.77 -0.01 -11.38
CA PRO A 271 -21.11 0.44 -11.79
C PRO A 271 -21.43 1.87 -11.32
N VAL A 272 -20.77 2.33 -10.25
CA VAL A 272 -20.89 3.70 -9.74
C VAL A 272 -19.81 4.59 -10.35
N ALA A 273 -20.21 5.67 -11.04
CA ALA A 273 -19.32 6.56 -11.78
C ALA A 273 -18.26 7.25 -10.91
N ILE A 274 -18.62 7.77 -9.74
CA ILE A 274 -17.66 8.41 -8.84
C ILE A 274 -16.61 7.43 -8.31
N THR A 275 -17.00 6.19 -8.03
CA THR A 275 -16.04 5.16 -7.59
C THR A 275 -15.11 4.77 -8.74
N ALA A 276 -15.63 4.60 -9.96
CA ALA A 276 -14.80 4.37 -11.15
C ALA A 276 -13.75 5.47 -11.33
N LEU A 277 -14.16 6.73 -11.17
CA LEU A 277 -13.26 7.87 -11.24
C LEU A 277 -12.21 7.86 -10.11
N ARG A 278 -12.63 7.62 -8.87
CA ARG A 278 -11.72 7.58 -7.71
C ARG A 278 -10.68 6.47 -7.84
N ASP A 279 -11.09 5.27 -8.25
CA ASP A 279 -10.18 4.15 -8.44
C ASP A 279 -9.21 4.37 -9.60
N ALA A 280 -9.71 4.91 -10.72
CA ALA A 280 -8.86 5.23 -11.86
C ALA A 280 -7.85 6.34 -11.53
N VAL A 281 -8.28 7.39 -10.82
CA VAL A 281 -7.42 8.49 -10.37
C VAL A 281 -6.42 8.02 -9.31
N TYR A 282 -6.81 7.10 -8.44
CA TYR A 282 -5.88 6.47 -7.49
C TYR A 282 -4.72 5.83 -8.24
N ALA A 283 -5.03 4.87 -9.11
CA ALA A 283 -4.02 4.12 -9.84
C ALA A 283 -3.16 5.03 -10.73
N TRP A 284 -3.78 5.98 -11.43
CA TRP A 284 -3.08 6.97 -12.24
C TRP A 284 -2.14 7.85 -11.40
N THR A 285 -2.58 8.34 -10.24
CA THR A 285 -1.74 9.18 -9.38
C THR A 285 -0.53 8.41 -8.87
N ARG A 286 -0.70 7.17 -8.42
CA ARG A 286 0.43 6.31 -8.02
C ARG A 286 1.40 6.08 -9.19
N LEU A 287 0.88 5.93 -10.41
CA LEU A 287 1.72 5.74 -11.61
C LEU A 287 2.56 6.99 -11.92
N LEU A 288 2.02 8.19 -11.69
CA LEU A 288 2.79 9.44 -11.88
C LEU A 288 3.98 9.57 -10.92
N GLU A 289 3.94 8.91 -9.77
CA GLU A 289 5.04 8.91 -8.81
C GLU A 289 6.16 7.94 -9.18
N ILE A 290 5.93 7.06 -10.16
CA ILE A 290 6.96 6.17 -10.68
C ILE A 290 7.90 6.97 -11.59
N PRO A 291 9.20 7.08 -11.26
CA PRO A 291 10.15 7.74 -12.15
C PRO A 291 10.16 7.04 -13.50
N ARG A 292 9.96 7.80 -14.58
CA ARG A 292 10.11 7.27 -15.94
C ARG A 292 11.55 6.83 -16.12
N ALA A 293 11.76 5.66 -16.72
CA ALA A 293 13.06 5.31 -17.27
C ALA A 293 13.45 6.43 -18.25
N GLN A 294 14.60 7.07 -18.04
CA GLN A 294 15.15 7.90 -19.10
C GLN A 294 15.46 6.95 -20.28
N PRO A 295 15.08 7.29 -21.52
CA PRO A 295 15.63 6.57 -22.66
C PRO A 295 17.15 6.68 -22.55
N GLU A 296 17.85 5.54 -22.62
CA GLU A 296 19.30 5.55 -22.69
C GLU A 296 19.71 6.50 -23.81
N SER A 297 20.38 7.61 -23.46
CA SER A 297 21.01 8.47 -24.46
C SER A 297 21.91 7.55 -25.28
N PRO A 298 21.77 7.50 -26.63
CA PRO A 298 22.68 6.72 -27.43
C PRO A 298 24.09 7.21 -27.11
N ILE A 299 24.92 6.31 -26.59
CA ILE A 299 26.34 6.57 -26.38
C ILE A 299 26.91 6.81 -27.77
N THR A 300 27.10 8.08 -28.13
CA THR A 300 27.88 8.43 -29.30
C THR A 300 29.34 8.27 -28.92
N PRO A 301 30.09 7.32 -29.51
CA PRO A 301 31.53 7.25 -29.26
C PRO A 301 32.22 8.50 -29.81
N ILE A 302 33.20 9.00 -29.06
CA ILE A 302 34.22 9.95 -29.54
C ILE A 302 35.31 9.14 -30.24
#